data_AF-A0A4Y7SKZ4-F1
#
_entry.id   AF-A0A4Y7SKZ4-F1
#
_cell.length_a   1.000
_cell.length_b   1.000
_cell.length_c   1.000
_cell.angle_alpha   90.00
_cell.angle_beta   90.00
_cell.angle_gamma   90.00
#
_symmetry.space_group_name_H-M   'P 1'
#
loop_
_entity.id
_entity.type
_entity.pdbx_description
1 polymer ?
#
loop_
_entity_poly.entity_id
_entity_poly.type
_entity_poly.pdbx_seq_one_letter_code
_entity_poly.pdbx_strand_id
1 'polypeptide(L)'
;MSLLMWFLFTSAGVIVCIDACFVHKRCNLACGPGLDPPLRHPSFVFLTAEEIEHAHLIVEAAHPAHPSHPAQAPPDSSGDTTEPGMKVPQSVLNACSDSFKAADEMLNKWQFYAIALFIKLFKALSENMTVGVLYDIGCQLHHSCTKWDFIPPYVDHIIWGISIFHAYGHQWPCQLIYHPQKCSGFGLSDGKGCECFWSSIQGLVPSLHVSGYHQRIFTIDLQVEFFVKGGDDWIGEHMQEELQSLWKDQVEVQIRSIVAATATLAKGTIQSVLDLMDYIKSINSEIDTLDKAMDGWEGE
;
A
#
# COMPACT_ATOMS: atom_id res chain seq x y z
N MET A 1 33.10 10.74 -11.41
CA MET A 1 32.73 9.49 -10.70
C MET A 1 31.55 9.79 -9.81
N SER A 2 30.38 9.95 -10.44
CA SER A 2 29.14 10.39 -9.81
C SER A 2 28.13 9.24 -9.86
N LEU A 3 27.29 9.14 -8.83
CA LEU A 3 25.97 8.48 -8.84
C LEU A 3 25.96 6.94 -8.80
N LEU A 4 26.52 6.34 -7.75
CA LEU A 4 26.22 4.95 -7.33
C LEU A 4 25.66 4.87 -5.90
N MET A 5 25.10 5.99 -5.43
CA MET A 5 24.35 6.13 -4.19
C MET A 5 22.96 6.62 -4.64
N TRP A 6 21.84 6.13 -4.09
CA TRP A 6 20.43 6.49 -4.38
C TRP A 6 19.53 5.49 -5.14
N PHE A 7 19.83 4.18 -5.14
CA PHE A 7 18.79 3.16 -5.42
C PHE A 7 18.84 2.00 -4.42
N LEU A 8 18.74 2.33 -3.13
CA LEU A 8 18.02 1.47 -2.19
C LEU A 8 16.60 2.02 -2.11
N PHE A 9 15.77 1.71 -3.10
CA PHE A 9 14.33 1.68 -2.85
C PHE A 9 14.14 0.57 -1.84
N THR A 10 13.93 0.91 -0.57
CA THR A 10 13.52 -0.06 0.44
C THR A 10 12.11 -0.52 0.06
N SER A 11 12.02 -1.60 -0.72
CA SER A 11 10.75 -2.31 -0.90
C SER A 11 10.30 -2.82 0.46
N ALA A 12 9.00 -2.80 0.74
CA ALA A 12 8.49 -3.53 1.89
C ALA A 12 8.86 -5.02 1.71
N GLY A 13 9.38 -5.66 2.74
CA GLY A 13 9.60 -7.11 2.74
C GLY A 13 8.27 -7.87 2.74
N VAL A 14 7.23 -7.29 3.35
CA VAL A 14 5.88 -7.82 3.38
C VAL A 14 4.86 -6.68 3.38
N ILE A 15 3.73 -6.87 2.71
CA ILE A 15 2.60 -5.94 2.72
C ILE A 15 1.45 -6.58 3.49
N VAL A 16 0.88 -5.85 4.45
CA VAL A 16 -0.23 -6.28 5.30
C VAL A 16 -1.39 -5.30 5.12
N CYS A 17 -2.58 -5.86 4.89
CA CYS A 17 -3.83 -5.09 4.86
C CYS A 17 -4.54 -5.29 6.20
N ILE A 18 -5.05 -4.21 6.79
CA ILE A 18 -5.83 -4.21 8.02
C ILE A 18 -7.21 -3.63 7.72
N ASP A 19 -8.24 -4.23 8.31
CA ASP A 19 -9.62 -3.77 8.26
C ASP A 19 -10.17 -3.71 9.69
N ALA A 20 -10.99 -2.70 9.98
CA ALA A 20 -11.58 -2.42 11.30
C ALA A 20 -12.85 -3.24 11.59
N CYS A 21 -13.24 -4.19 10.73
CA CYS A 21 -14.43 -5.02 10.94
C CYS A 21 -14.17 -6.16 11.95
N PHE A 22 -13.92 -5.82 13.22
CA PHE A 22 -13.60 -6.81 14.26
C PHE A 22 -14.79 -7.68 14.69
N VAL A 23 -16.03 -7.32 14.32
CA VAL A 23 -17.23 -8.07 14.73
C VAL A 23 -18.36 -7.96 13.71
N HIS A 24 -18.67 -9.05 13.00
CA HIS A 24 -19.97 -9.18 12.32
C HIS A 24 -21.14 -9.12 13.31
N LYS A 25 -22.21 -8.42 12.90
CA LYS A 25 -23.50 -8.39 13.60
C LYS A 25 -23.97 -9.83 13.86
N ARG A 26 -24.51 -10.08 15.06
CA ARG A 26 -24.95 -11.41 15.52
C ARG A 26 -26.43 -11.37 15.89
N CYS A 27 -27.11 -12.52 15.79
CA CYS A 27 -28.39 -12.69 16.46
C CYS A 27 -28.18 -12.63 17.99
N ASN A 28 -29.03 -11.89 18.70
CA ASN A 28 -28.97 -11.77 20.16
C ASN A 28 -29.01 -13.13 20.87
N LEU A 29 -29.69 -14.11 20.28
CA LEU A 29 -29.74 -15.49 20.78
C LEU A 29 -28.39 -16.21 20.75
N ALA A 30 -27.44 -15.79 19.91
CA ALA A 30 -26.11 -16.37 19.76
C ALA A 30 -25.00 -15.52 20.43
N CYS A 31 -25.36 -14.40 21.07
CA CYS A 31 -24.42 -13.46 21.69
C CYS A 31 -23.98 -13.83 23.11
N GLY A 32 -24.49 -14.92 23.69
CA GLY A 32 -24.21 -15.31 25.09
C GLY A 32 -23.01 -16.26 25.24
N PRO A 33 -22.15 -16.07 26.25
CA PRO A 33 -21.18 -17.10 26.63
C PRO A 33 -21.91 -18.36 27.13
N GLY A 34 -21.59 -19.52 26.57
CA GLY A 34 -22.07 -20.82 27.06
C GLY A 34 -23.13 -21.55 26.22
N LEU A 35 -23.36 -21.15 24.96
CA LEU A 35 -24.26 -21.88 24.05
C LEU A 35 -23.58 -23.07 23.37
N ASP A 36 -22.26 -23.00 23.16
CA ASP A 36 -21.49 -24.01 22.46
C ASP A 36 -20.19 -24.40 23.21
N PRO A 37 -19.78 -25.67 23.16
CA PRO A 37 -18.56 -26.13 23.83
C PRO A 37 -17.31 -25.51 23.19
N PRO A 38 -16.21 -25.36 23.96
CA PRO A 38 -14.96 -24.83 23.43
C PRO A 38 -14.43 -25.74 22.31
N LEU A 39 -14.45 -25.21 21.10
CA LEU A 39 -13.85 -25.80 19.89
C LEU A 39 -12.65 -24.93 19.53
N ARG A 40 -11.48 -25.56 19.37
CA ARG A 40 -10.25 -24.89 18.96
C ARG A 40 -9.64 -25.61 17.77
N HIS A 41 -9.30 -24.84 16.75
CA HIS A 41 -8.54 -25.33 15.63
C HIS A 41 -7.06 -25.50 16.01
N PRO A 42 -6.35 -26.57 15.56
CA PRO A 42 -4.92 -26.74 15.84
C PRO A 42 -4.06 -25.57 15.33
N SER A 43 -4.44 -25.00 14.20
CA SER A 43 -3.82 -23.82 13.59
C SER A 43 -4.72 -22.61 13.81
N PHE A 44 -4.78 -22.11 15.05
CA PHE A 44 -5.63 -20.98 15.42
C PHE A 44 -5.03 -19.66 14.93
N VAL A 45 -5.75 -18.92 14.09
CA VAL A 45 -5.21 -17.69 13.45
C VAL A 45 -5.67 -16.38 14.09
N PHE A 46 -6.50 -16.45 15.12
CA PHE A 46 -7.06 -15.27 15.79
C PHE A 46 -6.16 -14.76 16.94
N LEU A 47 -6.45 -13.54 17.39
CA LEU A 47 -5.91 -12.99 18.63
C LEU A 47 -6.57 -13.68 19.84
N THR A 48 -5.74 -14.03 20.82
CA THR A 48 -6.19 -14.52 22.12
C THR A 48 -6.68 -13.37 23.00
N ALA A 49 -7.49 -13.68 24.01
CA ALA A 49 -7.94 -12.69 24.98
C ALA A 49 -6.76 -12.04 25.73
N GLU A 50 -5.70 -12.80 26.00
CA GLU A 50 -4.48 -12.30 26.64
C GLU A 50 -3.72 -11.30 25.75
N GLU A 51 -3.61 -11.58 24.44
CA GLU A 51 -2.97 -10.66 23.48
C GLU A 51 -3.76 -9.34 23.36
N ILE A 52 -5.09 -9.43 23.35
CA ILE A 52 -5.98 -8.26 23.31
C ILE A 52 -5.84 -7.44 24.59
N GLU A 53 -5.90 -8.08 25.76
CA GLU A 53 -5.78 -7.42 27.06
C GLU A 53 -4.41 -6.75 27.22
N HIS A 54 -3.34 -7.43 26.79
CA HIS A 54 -2.00 -6.85 26.80
C HIS A 54 -1.91 -5.56 25.96
N ALA A 55 -2.46 -5.57 24.74
CA ALA A 55 -2.50 -4.37 23.91
C ALA A 55 -3.41 -3.28 24.49
N HIS A 56 -4.50 -3.68 25.15
CA HIS A 56 -5.40 -2.75 25.82
C HIS A 56 -4.67 -2.00 26.94
N LEU A 57 -3.91 -2.70 27.77
CA LEU A 57 -3.08 -2.10 28.82
C LEU A 57 -2.02 -1.13 28.27
N ILE A 58 -1.41 -1.44 27.11
CA ILE A 58 -0.46 -0.52 26.44
C ILE A 58 -1.17 0.78 26.06
N VAL A 59 -2.34 0.67 25.43
CA VAL A 59 -3.11 1.83 24.98
C VAL A 59 -3.62 2.66 26.16
N GLU A 60 -4.18 2.02 27.20
CA GLU A 60 -4.63 2.71 28.40
C GLU A 60 -3.48 3.38 29.17
N ALA A 61 -2.31 2.75 29.25
CA ALA A 61 -1.16 3.33 29.95
C ALA A 61 -0.61 4.59 29.26
N ALA A 62 -0.69 4.67 27.93
CA ALA A 62 -0.21 5.83 27.20
C ALA A 62 -1.20 6.99 27.20
N HIS A 63 -2.51 6.71 27.30
CA HIS A 63 -3.52 7.76 27.39
C HIS A 63 -3.55 8.37 28.80
N PRO A 64 -3.35 9.70 28.94
CA PRO A 64 -3.51 10.34 30.24
C PRO A 64 -4.95 10.18 30.72
N ALA A 65 -5.14 9.87 32.01
CA ALA A 65 -6.45 9.78 32.64
C ALA A 65 -7.29 11.01 32.27
N HIS A 66 -8.43 10.77 31.59
CA HIS A 66 -9.38 11.74 31.04
C HIS A 66 -9.04 13.22 31.35
N PRO A 67 -8.57 14.01 30.36
CA PRO A 67 -8.63 15.45 30.49
C PRO A 67 -10.11 15.82 30.57
N SER A 68 -10.52 16.42 31.70
CA SER A 68 -11.76 17.20 31.78
C SER A 68 -11.83 18.12 30.55
N HIS A 69 -12.93 18.05 29.80
CA HIS A 69 -13.27 18.80 28.58
C HIS A 69 -12.26 19.88 28.17
N PRO A 70 -11.70 19.86 26.94
CA PRO A 70 -10.89 20.96 26.47
C PRO A 70 -11.76 22.22 26.46
N ALA A 71 -11.38 23.22 27.26
CA ALA A 71 -11.87 24.57 27.06
C ALA A 71 -11.57 24.94 25.60
N GLN A 72 -12.58 25.42 24.88
CA GLN A 72 -12.39 25.96 23.53
C GLN A 72 -11.26 26.99 23.58
N ALA A 73 -10.11 26.64 23.01
CA ALA A 73 -9.02 27.58 22.84
C ALA A 73 -9.48 28.68 21.87
N PRO A 74 -9.06 29.95 22.08
CA PRO A 74 -9.35 31.02 21.13
C PRO A 74 -8.78 30.68 19.75
N PRO A 75 -9.31 31.25 18.66
CA PRO A 75 -8.75 31.08 17.33
C PRO A 75 -7.40 31.81 17.27
N ASP A 76 -6.34 31.15 17.72
CA ASP A 76 -4.99 31.67 17.64
C ASP A 76 -4.48 31.57 16.20
N SER A 77 -3.99 32.71 15.72
CA SER A 77 -3.29 32.90 14.45
C SER A 77 -1.89 32.27 14.47
N SER A 78 -1.77 31.00 14.84
CA SER A 78 -0.53 30.23 14.77
C SER A 78 -0.60 29.26 13.61
N GLY A 79 0.44 29.24 12.76
CA GLY A 79 0.53 28.34 11.61
C GLY A 79 0.29 26.87 11.99
N ASP A 80 -0.33 26.12 11.07
CA ASP A 80 -0.65 24.71 11.23
C ASP A 80 0.62 23.88 11.52
N THR A 81 0.69 23.29 12.71
CA THR A 81 1.86 22.56 13.18
C THR A 81 1.83 21.11 12.73
N THR A 82 3.00 20.56 12.43
CA THR A 82 3.18 19.14 12.11
C THR A 82 3.87 18.45 13.29
N GLU A 83 3.33 17.31 13.73
CA GLU A 83 3.95 16.49 14.77
C GLU A 83 5.34 16.00 14.33
N PRO A 84 6.33 15.89 15.26
CA PRO A 84 7.65 15.35 14.92
C PRO A 84 7.55 13.97 14.25
N GLY A 85 8.22 13.79 13.11
CA GLY A 85 8.17 12.54 12.33
C GLY A 85 7.00 12.43 11.35
N MET A 86 6.00 13.32 11.43
CA MET A 86 4.87 13.36 10.49
C MET A 86 5.14 14.30 9.32
N LYS A 87 4.50 14.03 8.17
CA LYS A 87 4.51 14.90 6.98
C LYS A 87 3.18 15.59 6.73
N VAL A 88 2.17 15.27 7.53
CA VAL A 88 0.81 15.79 7.41
C VAL A 88 0.53 16.71 8.59
N PRO A 89 0.07 17.96 8.36
CA PRO A 89 -0.25 18.89 9.43
C PRO A 89 -1.39 18.42 10.33
N GLN A 90 -1.43 18.92 11.56
CA GLN A 90 -2.42 18.51 12.54
C GLN A 90 -3.85 18.85 12.12
N SER A 91 -4.06 20.01 11.48
CA SER A 91 -5.41 20.40 11.01
C SER A 91 -5.98 19.38 10.02
N VAL A 92 -5.12 18.81 9.16
CA VAL A 92 -5.50 17.82 8.16
C VAL A 92 -5.82 16.48 8.82
N LEU A 93 -5.03 16.06 9.80
CA LEU A 93 -5.29 14.84 10.58
C LEU A 93 -6.61 14.95 11.35
N ASN A 94 -6.87 16.10 11.99
CA ASN A 94 -8.13 16.35 12.67
C ASN A 94 -9.31 16.32 11.69
N ALA A 95 -9.19 17.00 10.54
CA ALA A 95 -10.22 16.99 9.51
C ALA A 95 -10.46 15.60 8.89
N CYS A 96 -9.42 14.77 8.75
CA CYS A 96 -9.59 13.36 8.41
C CYS A 96 -10.40 12.64 9.50
N SER A 97 -10.02 12.77 10.78
CA SER A 97 -10.73 12.15 11.91
C SER A 97 -12.21 12.54 11.94
N ASP A 98 -12.50 13.84 11.78
CA ASP A 98 -13.86 14.40 11.75
C ASP A 98 -14.68 13.93 10.55
N SER A 99 -14.04 13.54 9.45
CA SER A 99 -14.72 13.02 8.26
C SER A 99 -15.17 11.57 8.48
N PHE A 100 -14.52 10.82 9.36
CA PHE A 100 -14.84 9.44 9.72
C PHE A 100 -15.67 9.36 11.02
N LYS A 101 -16.75 10.14 11.15
CA LYS A 101 -17.57 10.25 12.38
C LYS A 101 -18.13 8.95 12.95
N ALA A 102 -18.26 7.88 12.15
CA ALA A 102 -18.65 6.55 12.65
C ALA A 102 -17.50 5.81 13.34
N ALA A 103 -16.26 6.24 13.08
CA ALA A 103 -15.05 5.67 13.62
C ALA A 103 -14.60 6.35 14.91
N ASP A 104 -14.87 7.63 15.17
CA ASP A 104 -14.24 8.41 16.25
C ASP A 104 -14.38 7.82 17.68
N GLU A 105 -15.59 7.46 18.14
CA GLU A 105 -15.77 6.78 19.45
C GLU A 105 -15.18 5.37 19.49
N MET A 106 -15.04 4.75 18.31
CA MET A 106 -14.51 3.41 18.13
C MET A 106 -12.98 3.41 17.97
N LEU A 107 -12.37 4.44 17.39
CA LEU A 107 -10.95 4.49 17.10
C LEU A 107 -10.15 4.56 18.39
N ASN A 108 -10.50 5.46 19.31
CA ASN A 108 -9.81 5.52 20.61
C ASN A 108 -10.06 4.28 21.47
N LYS A 109 -11.21 3.61 21.30
CA LYS A 109 -11.57 2.42 22.06
C LYS A 109 -11.08 1.11 21.47
N TRP A 110 -10.75 1.02 20.19
CA TRP A 110 -10.43 -0.26 19.53
C TRP A 110 -9.06 -0.25 18.83
N GLN A 111 -8.28 0.82 18.96
CA GLN A 111 -6.89 0.89 18.51
C GLN A 111 -6.06 -0.29 19.03
N PHE A 112 -6.35 -0.79 20.23
CA PHE A 112 -5.63 -1.93 20.80
C PHE A 112 -5.74 -3.21 19.96
N TYR A 113 -6.76 -3.40 19.12
CA TYR A 113 -6.80 -4.55 18.21
C TYR A 113 -5.73 -4.46 17.13
N ALA A 114 -5.57 -3.27 16.53
CA ALA A 114 -4.51 -3.06 15.54
C ALA A 114 -3.12 -3.18 16.19
N ILE A 115 -2.95 -2.66 17.41
CA ILE A 115 -1.71 -2.81 18.17
C ILE A 115 -1.43 -4.28 18.51
N ALA A 116 -2.44 -5.05 18.95
CA ALA A 116 -2.30 -6.48 19.21
C ALA A 116 -1.88 -7.25 17.95
N LEU A 117 -2.49 -6.94 16.80
CA LEU A 117 -2.11 -7.51 15.51
C LEU A 117 -0.65 -7.19 15.16
N PHE A 118 -0.22 -5.94 15.32
CA PHE A 118 1.18 -5.57 15.07
C PHE A 118 2.16 -6.28 16.00
N ILE A 119 1.89 -6.32 17.31
CA ILE A 119 2.75 -7.02 18.26
C ILE A 119 2.89 -8.50 17.87
N LYS A 120 1.78 -9.15 17.49
CA LYS A 120 1.81 -10.55 17.04
C LYS A 120 2.57 -10.72 15.72
N LEU A 121 2.35 -9.82 14.76
CA LEU A 121 3.03 -9.80 13.47
C LEU A 121 4.55 -9.64 13.65
N PHE A 122 5.00 -8.59 14.35
CA PHE A 122 6.42 -8.31 14.53
C PHE A 122 7.15 -9.35 15.38
N LYS A 123 6.45 -10.08 16.27
CA LYS A 123 7.00 -11.25 16.95
C LYS A 123 7.25 -12.43 16.01
N ALA A 124 6.50 -12.53 14.91
CA ALA A 124 6.64 -13.60 13.92
C ALA A 124 7.61 -13.25 12.78
N LEU A 125 7.87 -11.96 12.55
CA LEU A 125 8.78 -11.47 11.53
C LEU A 125 10.21 -11.30 12.06
N SER A 126 11.18 -11.26 11.14
CA SER A 126 12.56 -10.95 11.51
C SER A 126 12.71 -9.48 11.91
N GLU A 127 13.57 -9.20 12.89
CA GLU A 127 13.70 -7.87 13.54
C GLU A 127 14.01 -6.71 12.58
N ASN A 128 14.61 -6.97 11.41
CA ASN A 128 15.02 -5.93 10.44
C ASN A 128 14.10 -5.80 9.22
N MET A 129 12.93 -6.48 9.23
CA MET A 129 12.04 -6.50 8.07
C MET A 129 11.17 -5.24 8.00
N THR A 130 11.15 -4.60 6.83
CA THR A 130 10.22 -3.51 6.56
C THR A 130 8.84 -4.04 6.23
N VAL A 131 7.81 -3.47 6.86
CA VAL A 131 6.40 -3.88 6.70
C VAL A 131 5.61 -2.73 6.08
N GLY A 132 5.02 -2.96 4.92
CA GLY A 132 4.04 -2.05 4.34
C GLY A 132 2.67 -2.30 4.94
N VAL A 133 2.07 -1.30 5.57
CA VAL A 133 0.72 -1.40 6.16
C VAL A 133 -0.27 -0.60 5.34
N LEU A 134 -1.33 -1.26 4.88
CA LEU A 134 -2.49 -0.63 4.25
C LEU A 134 -3.68 -0.71 5.19
N TYR A 135 -4.15 0.44 5.66
CA TYR A 135 -5.30 0.54 6.55
C TYR A 135 -6.15 1.76 6.21
N ASP A 136 -7.47 1.62 6.22
CA ASP A 136 -8.42 2.69 5.87
C ASP A 136 -8.20 3.98 6.67
N ILE A 137 -7.79 3.84 7.94
CA ILE A 137 -7.44 4.94 8.83
C ILE A 137 -5.95 4.94 9.19
N GLY A 138 -5.10 4.47 8.26
CA GLY A 138 -3.66 4.37 8.42
C GLY A 138 -2.99 5.68 8.82
N CYS A 139 -3.48 6.83 8.35
CA CYS A 139 -2.96 8.14 8.77
C CYS A 139 -3.21 8.44 10.25
N GLN A 140 -4.36 8.02 10.80
CA GLN A 140 -4.71 8.19 12.20
C GLN A 140 -3.93 7.21 13.07
N LEU A 141 -3.77 5.97 12.61
CA LEU A 141 -3.00 4.97 13.35
C LEU A 141 -1.51 5.35 13.39
N HIS A 142 -0.94 5.82 12.27
CA HIS A 142 0.42 6.35 12.25
C HIS A 142 0.56 7.52 13.22
N HIS A 143 -0.36 8.49 13.19
CA HIS A 143 -0.37 9.61 14.13
C HIS A 143 -0.43 9.15 15.59
N SER A 144 -1.30 8.20 15.91
CA SER A 144 -1.45 7.68 17.27
C SER A 144 -0.18 6.95 17.74
N CYS A 145 0.41 6.11 16.88
CA CYS A 145 1.67 5.43 17.18
C CYS A 145 2.83 6.42 17.39
N THR A 146 2.94 7.47 16.57
CA THR A 146 4.00 8.49 16.70
C THR A 146 3.80 9.35 17.95
N LYS A 147 2.55 9.67 18.30
CA LYS A 147 2.22 10.52 19.44
C LYS A 147 2.38 9.81 20.79
N TRP A 148 1.94 8.56 20.87
CA TRP A 148 1.86 7.81 22.13
C TRP A 148 2.92 6.72 22.28
N ASP A 149 3.72 6.50 21.22
CA ASP A 149 4.83 5.54 21.20
C ASP A 149 4.38 4.10 21.54
N PHE A 150 3.30 3.63 20.89
CA PHE A 150 2.69 2.33 21.19
C PHE A 150 3.53 1.11 20.80
N ILE A 151 4.36 1.24 19.77
CA ILE A 151 5.21 0.15 19.25
C ILE A 151 6.63 0.66 18.95
N PRO A 152 7.34 1.19 19.97
CA PRO A 152 8.59 1.93 19.78
C PRO A 152 9.65 1.22 18.93
N PRO A 153 9.91 -0.10 19.07
CA PRO A 153 10.95 -0.76 18.29
C PRO A 153 10.58 -1.01 16.83
N TYR A 154 9.31 -0.79 16.43
CA TYR A 154 8.80 -1.20 15.12
C TYR A 154 8.26 -0.05 14.27
N VAL A 155 7.99 1.14 14.83
CA VAL A 155 7.42 2.27 14.06
C VAL A 155 8.26 2.60 12.83
N ASP A 156 9.59 2.65 12.98
CA ASP A 156 10.52 2.98 11.90
C ASP A 156 10.59 1.90 10.81
N HIS A 157 10.14 0.68 11.11
CA HIS A 157 10.10 -0.43 10.16
C HIS A 157 8.77 -0.45 9.37
N ILE A 158 7.83 0.44 9.67
CA ILE A 158 6.52 0.47 9.03
C ILE A 158 6.48 1.55 7.94
N ILE A 159 6.09 1.12 6.74
CA ILE A 159 5.67 2.02 5.67
C ILE A 159 4.16 2.14 5.76
N TRP A 160 3.66 3.32 6.11
CA TRP A 160 2.24 3.58 6.30
C TRP A 160 1.56 3.95 4.98
N GLY A 161 0.41 3.32 4.71
CA GLY A 161 -0.43 3.64 3.57
C GLY A 161 -1.91 3.43 3.88
N ILE A 162 -2.75 3.97 3.01
CA ILE A 162 -4.21 3.80 3.04
C ILE A 162 -4.60 2.95 1.84
N SER A 163 -5.50 2.00 2.01
CA SER A 163 -6.08 1.23 0.90
C SER A 163 -6.57 2.17 -0.22
N ILE A 164 -6.35 1.82 -1.50
CA ILE A 164 -6.48 2.80 -2.60
C ILE A 164 -7.87 3.44 -2.68
N PHE A 165 -8.91 2.68 -2.37
CA PHE A 165 -10.28 3.16 -2.40
C PHE A 165 -10.58 4.12 -1.26
N HIS A 166 -10.03 3.86 -0.09
CA HIS A 166 -10.26 4.70 1.08
C HIS A 166 -9.41 5.96 1.03
N ALA A 167 -8.25 5.93 0.36
CA ALA A 167 -7.35 7.07 0.25
C ALA A 167 -8.08 8.32 -0.26
N TYR A 168 -8.94 8.20 -1.28
CA TYR A 168 -9.70 9.33 -1.84
C TYR A 168 -10.74 9.92 -0.87
N GLY A 169 -11.13 9.19 0.18
CA GLY A 169 -12.00 9.68 1.26
C GLY A 169 -11.26 10.57 2.28
N HIS A 170 -9.93 10.60 2.24
CA HIS A 170 -9.12 11.46 3.12
C HIS A 170 -8.88 12.85 2.54
N GLN A 171 -8.44 13.76 3.39
CA GLN A 171 -8.05 15.12 2.99
C GLN A 171 -6.90 15.11 1.97
N TRP A 172 -6.87 16.09 1.08
CA TRP A 172 -5.90 16.13 -0.03
C TRP A 172 -4.43 15.96 0.39
N PRO A 173 -3.91 16.61 1.47
CA PRO A 173 -2.53 16.38 1.90
C PRO A 173 -2.29 14.95 2.38
N CYS A 174 -3.28 14.31 3.02
CA CYS A 174 -3.22 12.90 3.41
C CYS A 174 -3.11 11.99 2.16
N GLN A 175 -3.85 12.30 1.09
CA GLN A 175 -3.76 11.58 -0.19
C GLN A 175 -2.40 11.71 -0.88
N LEU A 176 -1.62 12.75 -0.59
CA LEU A 176 -0.27 12.87 -1.13
C LEU A 176 0.72 11.97 -0.38
N ILE A 177 0.54 11.85 0.94
CA ILE A 177 1.49 11.18 1.82
C ILE A 177 1.22 9.68 1.95
N TYR A 178 -0.05 9.27 2.04
CA TYR A 178 -0.43 7.89 2.39
C TYR A 178 -1.04 7.10 1.23
N HIS A 179 -1.16 7.68 0.04
CA HIS A 179 -1.67 6.93 -1.10
C HIS A 179 -0.63 5.89 -1.54
N PRO A 180 -1.01 4.61 -1.74
CA PRO A 180 -0.06 3.51 -1.89
C PRO A 180 0.79 3.66 -3.15
N GLN A 181 0.21 4.15 -4.24
CA GLN A 181 0.95 4.45 -5.48
C GLN A 181 1.96 5.62 -5.35
N LYS A 182 1.88 6.41 -4.28
CA LYS A 182 2.81 7.50 -3.98
C LYS A 182 3.83 7.12 -2.91
N CYS A 183 3.64 5.96 -2.27
CA CYS A 183 4.51 5.42 -1.25
C CYS A 183 5.41 4.34 -1.86
N SER A 184 6.72 4.54 -1.79
CA SER A 184 7.67 3.49 -2.12
C SER A 184 7.47 2.29 -1.19
N GLY A 185 7.41 1.08 -1.72
CA GLY A 185 7.29 -0.15 -0.94
C GLY A 185 6.03 -0.96 -1.19
N PHE A 186 4.94 -0.36 -1.68
CA PHE A 186 3.68 -1.08 -1.94
C PHE A 186 3.56 -1.66 -3.36
N GLY A 187 4.46 -1.31 -4.27
CA GLY A 187 4.42 -1.79 -5.66
C GLY A 187 3.09 -1.44 -6.33
N LEU A 188 2.42 -2.44 -6.90
CA LEU A 188 1.09 -2.32 -7.52
C LEU A 188 -0.05 -2.76 -6.59
N SER A 189 0.22 -2.96 -5.29
CA SER A 189 -0.81 -3.34 -4.34
C SER A 189 -1.86 -2.24 -4.19
N ASP A 190 -3.12 -2.59 -4.40
CA ASP A 190 -4.26 -1.68 -4.23
C ASP A 190 -4.88 -1.75 -2.83
N GLY A 191 -4.39 -2.65 -1.98
CA GLY A 191 -4.86 -2.84 -0.61
C GLY A 191 -6.20 -3.56 -0.48
N LYS A 192 -6.72 -4.19 -1.55
CA LYS A 192 -8.00 -4.92 -1.52
C LYS A 192 -7.96 -6.28 -0.82
N GLY A 193 -6.85 -6.63 -0.16
CA GLY A 193 -6.62 -7.98 0.35
C GLY A 193 -7.71 -8.41 1.34
N CYS A 194 -8.10 -7.51 2.24
CA CYS A 194 -9.16 -7.75 3.22
C CYS A 194 -10.52 -7.94 2.53
N GLU A 195 -10.89 -7.08 1.60
CA GLU A 195 -12.17 -7.10 0.90
C GLU A 195 -12.32 -8.34 0.01
N CYS A 196 -11.25 -8.74 -0.69
CA CYS A 196 -11.19 -9.98 -1.45
C CYS A 196 -11.38 -11.20 -0.54
N PHE A 197 -10.67 -11.24 0.59
CA PHE A 197 -10.82 -12.30 1.58
C PHE A 197 -12.26 -12.35 2.12
N TRP A 198 -12.81 -11.23 2.58
CA TRP A 198 -14.18 -11.16 3.09
C TRP A 198 -15.23 -11.56 2.06
N SER A 199 -15.04 -11.15 0.80
CA SER A 199 -15.91 -11.54 -0.31
C SER A 199 -15.86 -13.05 -0.56
N SER A 200 -14.69 -13.68 -0.44
CA SER A 200 -14.53 -15.12 -0.64
C SER A 200 -15.26 -15.96 0.44
N ILE A 201 -15.39 -15.42 1.66
CA ILE A 201 -16.07 -16.10 2.78
C ILE A 201 -17.47 -15.58 3.07
N GLN A 202 -18.00 -14.69 2.24
CA GLN A 202 -19.32 -14.08 2.45
C GLN A 202 -20.46 -15.12 2.55
N GLY A 203 -20.30 -16.28 1.90
CA GLY A 203 -21.25 -17.39 1.98
C GLY A 203 -21.39 -17.99 3.39
N LEU A 204 -20.41 -17.78 4.27
CA LEU A 204 -20.48 -18.19 5.67
C LEU A 204 -21.30 -17.22 6.52
N VAL A 205 -21.54 -15.99 6.06
CA VAL A 205 -22.22 -14.96 6.88
C VAL A 205 -23.59 -15.44 7.41
N PRO A 206 -24.49 -16.04 6.61
CA PRO A 206 -25.79 -16.49 7.11
C PRO A 206 -25.70 -17.54 8.21
N SER A 207 -24.81 -18.53 8.07
CA SER A 207 -24.65 -19.62 9.05
C SER A 207 -23.93 -19.15 10.31
N LEU A 208 -22.89 -18.31 10.16
CA LEU A 208 -22.14 -17.77 11.29
C LEU A 208 -22.93 -16.73 12.10
N HIS A 209 -23.97 -16.12 11.52
CA HIS A 209 -24.82 -15.16 12.20
C HIS A 209 -25.67 -15.79 13.33
N VAL A 210 -25.99 -17.07 13.18
CA VAL A 210 -26.79 -17.87 14.15
C VAL A 210 -25.93 -18.86 14.95
N SER A 211 -24.65 -19.00 14.61
CA SER A 211 -23.72 -19.92 15.27
C SER A 211 -23.22 -19.35 16.60
N GLY A 212 -22.94 -20.24 17.55
CA GLY A 212 -22.24 -19.92 18.79
C GLY A 212 -20.81 -19.41 18.55
N TYR A 213 -20.18 -18.89 19.61
CA TYR A 213 -18.89 -18.21 19.52
C TYR A 213 -17.77 -19.16 19.06
N HIS A 214 -17.67 -20.35 19.66
CA HIS A 214 -16.61 -21.30 19.38
C HIS A 214 -16.77 -21.95 18.00
N GLN A 215 -18.00 -22.35 17.65
CA GLN A 215 -18.32 -22.90 16.35
C GLN A 215 -18.00 -21.91 15.22
N ARG A 216 -18.29 -20.63 15.44
CA ARG A 216 -18.00 -19.59 14.45
C ARG A 216 -16.51 -19.45 14.21
N ILE A 217 -15.72 -19.27 15.27
CA ILE A 217 -14.27 -19.11 15.15
C ILE A 217 -13.65 -20.35 14.50
N PHE A 218 -14.04 -21.54 14.95
CA PHE A 218 -13.57 -22.80 14.38
C PHE A 218 -13.89 -22.93 12.89
N THR A 219 -15.08 -22.52 12.46
CA THR A 219 -15.48 -22.56 11.04
C THR A 219 -14.65 -21.59 10.20
N ILE A 220 -14.35 -20.40 10.73
CA ILE A 220 -13.49 -19.43 10.03
C ILE A 220 -12.04 -19.92 9.99
N ASP A 221 -11.50 -20.49 11.08
CA ASP A 221 -10.16 -21.09 11.11
C ASP A 221 -10.01 -22.17 10.02
N LEU A 222 -11.00 -23.07 9.90
CA LEU A 222 -11.03 -24.09 8.85
C LEU A 222 -11.03 -23.49 7.45
N GLN A 223 -11.80 -22.42 7.25
CA GLN A 223 -11.87 -21.76 5.95
C GLN A 223 -10.55 -21.06 5.61
N VAL A 224 -9.90 -20.43 6.59
CA VAL A 224 -8.57 -19.84 6.42
C VAL A 224 -7.55 -20.92 6.09
N GLU A 225 -7.54 -22.03 6.82
CA GLU A 225 -6.64 -23.16 6.55
C GLU A 225 -6.85 -23.71 5.14
N PHE A 226 -8.10 -23.84 4.69
CA PHE A 226 -8.44 -24.25 3.33
C PHE A 226 -7.87 -23.27 2.30
N PHE A 227 -7.99 -21.95 2.52
CA PHE A 227 -7.40 -20.95 1.62
C PHE A 227 -5.87 -20.95 1.64
N VAL A 228 -5.24 -21.17 2.79
CA VAL A 228 -3.77 -21.25 2.87
C VAL A 228 -3.27 -22.49 2.13
N LYS A 229 -3.90 -23.65 2.36
CA LYS A 229 -3.52 -24.92 1.69
C LYS A 229 -3.82 -24.91 0.20
N GLY A 230 -4.99 -24.40 -0.20
CA GLY A 230 -5.34 -24.23 -1.62
C GLY A 230 -4.58 -23.08 -2.27
N GLY A 231 -4.10 -22.13 -1.47
CA GLY A 231 -3.25 -21.02 -1.85
C GLY A 231 -1.83 -21.48 -2.18
N ASP A 232 -1.23 -22.41 -1.45
CA ASP A 232 0.11 -22.92 -1.82
C ASP A 232 0.11 -23.59 -3.21
N ASP A 233 -1.01 -24.19 -3.64
CA ASP A 233 -1.21 -24.72 -5.00
C ASP A 233 -1.61 -23.63 -6.03
N TRP A 234 -2.45 -22.63 -5.67
CA TRP A 234 -2.91 -21.55 -6.56
C TRP A 234 -1.89 -20.40 -6.70
N ILE A 235 -1.39 -19.87 -5.58
CA ILE A 235 -0.50 -18.70 -5.46
C ILE A 235 0.85 -18.98 -6.12
N GLY A 236 1.34 -20.22 -6.09
CA GLY A 236 2.60 -20.60 -6.74
C GLY A 236 2.58 -20.48 -8.27
N GLU A 237 1.58 -21.08 -8.93
CA GLU A 237 1.52 -21.11 -10.41
C GLU A 237 0.81 -19.88 -10.99
N HIS A 238 -0.34 -19.48 -10.44
CA HIS A 238 -1.18 -18.45 -11.06
C HIS A 238 -0.66 -17.03 -10.79
N MET A 239 -0.14 -16.76 -9.58
CA MET A 239 0.35 -15.42 -9.23
C MET A 239 1.63 -15.10 -10.01
N GLN A 240 2.48 -16.08 -10.29
CA GLN A 240 3.72 -15.86 -11.04
C GLN A 240 3.45 -15.62 -12.53
N GLU A 241 2.49 -16.32 -13.13
CA GLU A 241 2.07 -16.09 -14.52
C GLU A 241 1.28 -14.79 -14.70
N GLU A 242 0.38 -14.47 -13.77
CA GLU A 242 -0.44 -13.26 -13.80
C GLU A 242 0.38 -12.01 -13.48
N LEU A 243 1.32 -12.07 -12.52
CA LEU A 243 2.28 -10.99 -12.29
C LEU A 243 3.25 -10.81 -13.47
N GLN A 244 3.65 -11.89 -14.16
CA GLN A 244 4.46 -11.77 -15.37
C GLN A 244 3.68 -11.18 -16.54
N SER A 245 2.39 -11.50 -16.70
CA SER A 245 1.56 -10.94 -17.77
C SER A 245 1.25 -9.47 -17.51
N LEU A 246 0.86 -9.11 -16.27
CA LEU A 246 0.60 -7.73 -15.87
C LEU A 246 1.86 -6.87 -15.93
N TRP A 247 3.04 -7.41 -15.57
CA TRP A 247 4.30 -6.69 -15.73
C TRP A 247 4.65 -6.48 -17.20
N LYS A 248 4.42 -7.47 -18.07
CA LYS A 248 4.60 -7.32 -19.53
C LYS A 248 3.67 -6.25 -20.09
N ASP A 249 2.39 -6.27 -19.73
CA ASP A 249 1.39 -5.31 -20.21
C ASP A 249 1.70 -3.88 -19.72
N GLN A 250 2.08 -3.73 -18.45
CA GLN A 250 2.47 -2.44 -17.86
C GLN A 250 3.72 -1.87 -18.52
N VAL A 251 4.75 -2.70 -18.71
CA VAL A 251 6.01 -2.33 -19.39
C VAL A 251 5.71 -1.96 -20.84
N GLU A 252 4.85 -2.71 -21.53
CA GLU A 252 4.44 -2.38 -22.90
C GLU A 252 3.73 -1.02 -22.96
N VAL A 253 2.74 -0.76 -22.09
CA VAL A 253 2.01 0.51 -22.07
C VAL A 253 2.92 1.69 -21.77
N GLN A 254 3.84 1.57 -20.81
CA GLN A 254 4.76 2.65 -20.43
C GLN A 254 5.87 2.89 -21.48
N ILE A 255 6.37 1.83 -22.11
CA ILE A 255 7.46 1.92 -23.08
C ILE A 255 6.96 2.23 -24.50
N ARG A 256 5.69 1.95 -24.84
CA ARG A 256 5.13 2.15 -26.19
C ARG A 256 5.27 3.59 -26.69
N SER A 257 5.03 4.59 -25.84
CA SER A 257 5.17 6.00 -26.21
C SER A 257 6.64 6.40 -26.45
N ILE A 258 7.55 5.87 -25.62
CA ILE A 258 9.00 6.10 -25.72
C ILE A 258 9.55 5.43 -26.98
N VAL A 259 9.21 4.16 -27.22
CA VAL A 259 9.65 3.39 -28.40
C VAL A 259 9.14 4.06 -29.68
N ALA A 260 7.86 4.46 -29.74
CA ALA A 260 7.31 5.18 -30.88
C ALA A 260 8.03 6.51 -31.15
N ALA A 261 8.33 7.28 -30.10
CA ALA A 261 9.09 8.51 -30.22
C ALA A 261 10.52 8.27 -30.73
N THR A 262 11.26 7.30 -30.17
CA THR A 262 12.61 6.95 -30.63
C THR A 262 12.65 6.37 -32.03
N ALA A 263 11.66 5.55 -32.42
CA ALA A 263 11.56 5.00 -33.77
C ALA A 263 11.32 6.11 -34.81
N THR A 264 10.48 7.09 -34.47
CA THR A 264 10.20 8.24 -35.33
C THR A 264 11.42 9.14 -35.48
N LEU A 265 12.13 9.40 -34.36
CA LEU A 265 13.38 10.16 -34.36
C LEU A 265 14.47 9.45 -35.17
N ALA A 266 14.69 8.16 -34.93
CA ALA A 266 15.68 7.36 -35.65
C ALA A 266 15.38 7.30 -37.16
N LYS A 267 14.11 7.12 -37.54
CA LYS A 267 13.70 7.14 -38.94
C LYS A 267 13.95 8.50 -39.60
N GLY A 268 13.69 9.59 -38.88
CA GLY A 268 14.01 10.95 -39.34
C GLY A 268 15.50 11.17 -39.53
N THR A 269 16.33 10.76 -38.56
CA THR A 269 17.79 10.89 -38.65
C THR A 269 18.38 10.05 -39.78
N ILE A 270 17.92 8.81 -39.96
CA ILE A 270 18.36 7.94 -41.06
C ILE A 270 17.99 8.56 -42.41
N GLN A 271 16.78 9.12 -42.53
CA GLN A 271 16.36 9.78 -43.77
C GLN A 271 17.26 10.98 -44.09
N SER A 272 17.55 11.84 -43.11
CA SER A 272 18.47 12.97 -43.32
C SER A 272 19.87 12.54 -43.73
N VAL A 273 20.39 11.43 -43.18
CA VAL A 273 21.69 10.87 -43.58
C VAL A 273 21.66 10.38 -45.03
N LEU A 274 20.59 9.71 -45.45
CA LEU A 274 20.44 9.25 -46.84
C LEU A 274 20.35 10.43 -47.82
N ASP A 275 19.58 11.47 -47.47
CA ASP A 275 19.44 12.67 -48.31
C ASP A 275 20.79 13.39 -48.47
N LEU A 276 21.59 13.47 -47.40
CA LEU A 276 22.95 14.01 -47.45
C LEU A 276 23.89 13.16 -48.31
N MET A 277 23.78 11.83 -48.24
CA MET A 277 24.58 10.94 -49.08
C MET A 277 24.27 11.13 -50.57
N ASP A 278 23.01 11.31 -50.92
CA ASP A 278 22.61 11.54 -52.32
C ASP A 278 23.02 12.93 -52.80
N TYR A 279 22.98 13.94 -51.92
CA TYR A 279 23.52 15.27 -52.22
C TYR A 279 25.04 15.23 -52.50
N ILE A 280 25.80 14.49 -51.68
CA ILE A 280 27.25 14.32 -51.90
C ILE A 280 27.54 13.64 -53.25
N LYS A 281 26.75 12.62 -53.64
CA LYS A 281 26.89 11.99 -54.96
C LYS A 281 26.63 12.98 -56.10
N SER A 282 25.64 13.86 -55.95
CA SER A 282 25.34 14.90 -56.93
C SER A 282 26.53 15.84 -57.12
N ILE A 283 27.09 16.37 -56.02
CA ILE A 283 28.26 17.24 -56.04
C ILE A 283 29.44 16.55 -56.72
N ASN A 284 29.72 15.29 -56.40
CA ASN A 284 30.82 14.56 -57.01
C ASN A 284 30.64 14.42 -58.53
N SER A 285 29.41 14.22 -59.02
CA SER A 285 29.17 14.17 -60.47
C SER A 285 29.36 15.53 -61.16
N GLU A 286 29.03 16.63 -60.47
CA GLU A 286 29.28 17.99 -60.97
C GLU A 286 30.78 18.27 -61.03
N ILE A 287 31.53 17.87 -60.00
CA ILE A 287 33.01 17.95 -59.99
C ILE A 287 33.60 17.17 -61.17
N ASP A 288 33.19 15.91 -61.37
CA ASP A 288 33.65 15.08 -62.49
C ASP A 288 33.34 15.72 -63.86
N THR A 289 32.24 16.46 -63.96
CA THR A 289 31.84 17.16 -65.18
C THR A 289 32.72 18.39 -65.43
N LEU A 290 33.03 19.14 -64.38
CA LEU A 290 33.92 20.30 -64.43
C LEU A 290 35.38 19.88 -64.74
N ASP A 291 35.85 18.79 -64.16
CA ASP A 291 37.21 18.26 -64.39
C ASP A 291 37.40 17.90 -65.88
N LYS A 292 36.42 17.21 -66.47
CA LYS A 292 36.40 16.91 -67.91
C LYS A 292 36.34 18.16 -68.80
N ALA A 293 35.66 19.21 -68.35
CA ALA A 293 35.59 20.46 -69.10
C ALA A 293 36.92 21.23 -69.04
N MET A 294 37.64 21.14 -67.92
CA MET A 294 38.96 21.73 -67.72
C MET A 294 40.05 20.99 -68.53
N ASP A 295 40.04 19.65 -68.53
CA ASP A 295 40.93 18.83 -69.36
C ASP A 295 40.74 19.11 -70.86
N GLY A 296 39.51 19.45 -71.28
CA GLY A 296 39.21 19.85 -72.65
C GLY A 296 39.71 21.26 -73.03
N TRP A 297 40.01 22.11 -72.04
CA TRP A 297 40.53 23.47 -72.24
C TRP A 297 42.06 23.53 -72.27
N GLU A 298 42.77 22.60 -71.61
CA GLU A 298 44.24 22.55 -71.65
C GLU A 298 44.79 21.82 -72.90
N GLY A 299 43.91 21.29 -73.75
CA GLY A 299 44.25 20.54 -74.98
C GLY A 299 44.18 21.29 -76.31
N GLU A 300 43.84 22.59 -76.30
CA GLU A 300 43.90 23.51 -77.47
C GLU A 300 45.11 24.45 -77.39
#